data_AF-A0A972UNM9-F1
#
_entry.id   AF-A0A972UNM9-F1
#
_cell.length_a   1.000
_cell.length_b   1.000
_cell.length_c   1.000
_cell.angle_alpha   90.00
_cell.angle_beta   90.00
_cell.angle_gamma   90.00
#
_symmetry.space_group_name_H-M   'P 1'
#
loop_
_entity.id
_entity.type
_entity.pdbx_description
1 polymer ?
#
loop_
_entity_poly.entity_id
_entity_poly.type
_entity_poly.pdbx_seq_one_letter_code
_entity_poly.pdbx_strand_id
1 'polypeptide(L)'
;MSWLNMSSTGRAIASVFHRGANLENIEAGETYRRVHDDRMEETAEVLSVVDDPYGIPHVRFHVSFRRPNRNFFDGGARMLALRSFTDRYTELVVN
;
A
#
# COMPACT_ATOMS: atom_id res chain seq x y z
N MET A 1 -23.75 30.61 3.29
CA MET A 1 -22.53 29.95 3.79
C MET A 1 -22.87 29.24 5.08
N SER A 2 -22.90 27.90 5.09
CA SER A 2 -22.77 27.10 6.33
C SER A 2 -22.48 25.66 5.93
N TRP A 3 -21.39 25.12 6.48
CA TRP A 3 -20.82 23.83 6.14
C TRP A 3 -21.47 22.74 7.00
N LEU A 4 -22.05 21.72 6.38
CA LEU A 4 -22.40 20.48 7.05
C LEU A 4 -21.18 19.55 6.98
N ASN A 5 -20.39 19.58 8.05
CA ASN A 5 -19.28 18.66 8.28
C ASN A 5 -19.85 17.30 8.72
N MET A 6 -20.09 16.40 7.76
CA MET A 6 -20.37 15.00 8.05
C MET A 6 -19.05 14.32 8.38
N SER A 7 -18.85 14.07 9.68
CA SER A 7 -17.89 13.11 10.19
C SER A 7 -18.28 11.71 9.73
N SER A 8 -17.71 11.26 8.62
CA SER A 8 -17.68 9.84 8.25
C SER A 8 -16.60 9.15 9.08
N THR A 9 -17.00 8.64 10.24
CA THR A 9 -16.23 7.63 10.98
C THR A 9 -16.16 6.38 10.12
N GLY A 10 -15.14 6.30 9.27
CA GLY A 10 -14.84 5.12 8.46
C GLY A 10 -14.47 3.98 9.39
N ARG A 11 -15.40 3.06 9.60
CA ARG A 11 -15.13 1.76 10.24
C ARG A 11 -14.19 1.02 9.28
N ALA A 12 -12.94 0.81 9.69
CA ALA A 12 -12.04 -0.11 9.00
C ALA A 12 -12.66 -1.51 9.08
N ILE A 13 -13.27 -1.96 7.98
CA ILE A 13 -13.75 -3.32 7.84
C ILE A 13 -12.55 -4.19 7.46
N ALA A 14 -11.96 -4.82 8.47
CA ALA A 14 -10.94 -5.84 8.28
C ALA A 14 -11.53 -6.99 7.43
N SER A 15 -11.17 -7.01 6.15
CA SER A 15 -11.59 -8.06 5.22
C SER A 15 -10.64 -9.24 5.36
N VAL A 16 -11.18 -10.38 5.80
CA VAL A 16 -10.41 -11.60 6.08
C VAL A 16 -10.05 -12.31 4.77
N PHE A 17 -8.75 -12.35 4.43
CA PHE A 17 -8.21 -13.18 3.35
C PHE A 17 -7.03 -14.01 3.87
N HIS A 18 -7.15 -15.34 3.80
CA HIS A 18 -6.13 -16.27 4.30
C HIS A 18 -5.09 -16.60 3.23
N ARG A 19 -3.90 -15.97 3.29
CA ARG A 19 -2.60 -16.61 3.02
C ARG A 19 -1.44 -15.69 3.41
N GLY A 20 -0.60 -16.14 4.36
CA GLY A 20 0.67 -15.50 4.71
C GLY A 20 0.53 -14.47 5.83
N ALA A 21 1.00 -14.84 7.02
CA ALA A 21 0.86 -14.09 8.26
C ALA A 21 1.31 -12.62 8.15
N ASN A 22 0.57 -11.73 8.81
CA ASN A 22 0.79 -10.29 9.02
C ASN A 22 0.36 -9.27 7.96
N LEU A 23 -0.13 -9.65 6.78
CA LEU A 23 -0.66 -8.66 5.80
C LEU A 23 -2.14 -8.30 6.04
N GLU A 24 -2.70 -8.72 7.17
CA GLU A 24 -4.12 -8.57 7.50
C GLU A 24 -4.51 -7.13 7.87
N ASN A 25 -3.54 -6.25 8.14
CA ASN A 25 -3.75 -4.83 8.41
C ASN A 25 -2.70 -4.00 7.66
N ILE A 26 -2.99 -3.64 6.41
CA ILE A 26 -2.23 -2.60 5.71
C ILE A 26 -2.78 -1.24 6.16
N GLU A 27 -1.89 -0.39 6.68
CA GLU A 27 -2.23 0.94 7.17
C GLU A 27 -1.54 2.05 6.38
N ALA A 28 -2.17 3.22 6.31
CA ALA A 28 -1.55 4.39 5.72
C ALA A 28 -0.31 4.82 6.52
N GLY A 29 0.77 5.15 5.81
CA GLY A 29 2.09 5.46 6.38
C GLY A 29 3.02 4.26 6.48
N GLU A 30 2.51 3.03 6.36
CA GLU A 30 3.38 1.84 6.31
C GLU A 30 4.17 1.81 5.02
N THR A 31 5.41 1.33 5.10
CA THR A 31 6.28 1.19 3.95
C THR A 31 6.67 -0.27 3.77
N TYR A 32 6.46 -0.78 2.57
CA TYR A 32 6.81 -2.15 2.21
C TYR A 32 7.91 -2.18 1.17
N ARG A 33 8.68 -3.27 1.14
CA ARG A 33 9.76 -3.49 0.20
C ARG A 33 9.56 -4.77 -0.61
N ARG A 34 10.04 -4.73 -1.84
CA ARG A 34 10.27 -5.89 -2.69
C ARG A 34 11.66 -5.79 -3.29
N VAL A 35 12.45 -6.84 -3.14
CA VAL A 35 13.74 -6.97 -3.81
C VAL A 35 13.57 -7.85 -5.05
N HIS A 36 13.99 -7.35 -6.21
CA HIS A 36 13.98 -8.08 -7.48
C HIS A 36 15.28 -8.88 -7.67
N ASP A 37 15.29 -9.84 -8.60
CA ASP A 37 16.45 -10.69 -8.88
C ASP A 37 17.69 -9.90 -9.31
N ASP A 38 17.50 -8.72 -9.93
CA ASP A 38 18.57 -7.79 -10.33
C ASP A 38 19.06 -6.90 -9.16
N ARG A 39 18.66 -7.22 -7.92
CA ARG A 39 18.89 -6.43 -6.70
C ARG A 39 18.30 -5.02 -6.75
N MET A 40 17.38 -4.74 -7.67
CA MET A 40 16.58 -3.53 -7.58
C MET A 40 15.64 -3.66 -6.37
N GLU A 41 15.67 -2.66 -5.50
CA GLU A 41 14.71 -2.51 -4.41
C GLU A 41 13.57 -1.62 -4.89
N GLU A 42 12.35 -2.12 -4.78
CA GLU A 42 11.11 -1.36 -4.97
C GLU A 42 10.50 -1.13 -3.59
N THR A 43 10.27 0.13 -3.23
CA THR A 43 9.71 0.54 -1.94
C THR A 43 8.35 1.19 -2.18
N ALA A 44 7.33 0.76 -1.44
CA ALA A 44 5.96 1.23 -1.55
C ALA A 44 5.48 1.80 -0.21
N GLU A 45 5.29 3.11 -0.15
CA GLU A 45 4.68 3.80 0.99
C GLU A 45 3.16 3.86 0.77
N VAL A 46 2.41 3.30 1.71
CA VAL A 46 0.95 3.26 1.65
C VAL A 46 0.41 4.66 1.94
N LEU A 47 -0.33 5.23 1.00
CA LEU A 47 -0.96 6.54 1.14
C LEU A 47 -2.38 6.43 1.70
N SER A 48 -3.14 5.41 1.27
CA SER A 48 -4.51 5.16 1.74
C SER A 48 -5.00 3.78 1.33
N VAL A 49 -5.97 3.24 2.06
CA VAL A 49 -6.75 2.05 1.67
C VAL A 49 -8.23 2.44 1.55
N VAL A 50 -8.84 2.17 0.40
CA VAL A 50 -10.22 2.58 0.08
C VAL A 50 -10.93 1.47 -0.70
N ASP A 51 -12.19 1.19 -0.37
CA ASP A 51 -13.03 0.28 -1.15
C ASP A 51 -13.55 0.93 -2.43
N ASP A 52 -13.60 0.17 -3.52
CA ASP A 52 -14.27 0.59 -4.74
C ASP A 52 -15.81 0.46 -4.63
N PRO A 53 -16.59 0.90 -5.64
CA PRO A 53 -18.05 0.77 -5.62
C PRO A 53 -18.59 -0.67 -5.53
N TYR A 54 -17.74 -1.68 -5.75
CA TYR A 54 -18.07 -3.10 -5.66
C TYR A 54 -17.57 -3.74 -4.36
N GLY A 55 -16.97 -2.96 -3.45
CA GLY A 55 -16.46 -3.42 -2.17
C GLY A 55 -15.09 -4.10 -2.25
N ILE A 56 -14.33 -3.88 -3.34
CA ILE A 56 -12.97 -4.40 -3.46
C ILE A 56 -12.00 -3.38 -2.84
N PRO A 57 -11.22 -3.76 -1.81
CA PRO A 57 -10.27 -2.85 -1.19
C PRO A 57 -9.10 -2.56 -2.14
N HIS A 58 -8.76 -1.28 -2.29
CA HIS A 58 -7.64 -0.79 -3.09
C HIS A 58 -6.65 -0.03 -2.21
N VAL A 59 -5.38 -0.28 -2.43
CA VAL A 59 -4.26 0.40 -1.79
C VAL A 59 -3.72 1.43 -2.76
N ARG A 60 -3.77 2.71 -2.38
CA ARG A 60 -3.02 3.79 -3.02
C ARG A 60 -1.67 3.90 -2.34
N PHE A 61 -0.59 3.93 -3.10
CA PHE A 61 0.77 3.98 -2.56
C PHE A 61 1.68 4.84 -3.44
N HIS A 62 2.72 5.41 -2.85
CA HIS A 62 3.84 6.00 -3.59
C HIS A 62 4.93 4.95 -3.76
N VAL A 63 5.44 4.77 -4.97
CA VAL A 63 6.49 3.79 -5.25
C VAL A 63 7.79 4.47 -5.62
N SER A 64 8.88 3.95 -5.08
CA SER A 64 10.23 4.36 -5.45
C SER A 64 11.14 3.16 -5.68
N PHE A 65 12.23 3.39 -6.40
CA PHE A 65 13.15 2.35 -6.81
C PHE A 65 14.59 2.74 -6.48
N ARG A 66 15.36 1.77 -5.99
CA ARG A 66 16.80 1.90 -5.76
C ARG A 66 17.52 0.75 -6.43
N ARG A 67 18.59 1.05 -7.18
CA ARG A 67 19.49 0.03 -7.73
C ARG A 67 20.88 0.21 -7.12
N PRO A 68 21.66 -0.85 -6.89
CA PRO A 68 22.98 -0.73 -6.26
C PRO A 68 23.94 0.23 -6.98
N ASN A 69 23.82 0.33 -8.31
CA ASN A 69 24.74 1.09 -9.16
C ASN A 69 24.08 2.31 -9.84
N ARG A 70 22.89 2.73 -9.42
CA ARG A 70 22.20 3.90 -9.98
C ARG A 70 21.49 4.70 -8.90
N ASN A 71 21.20 5.95 -9.21
CA ASN A 71 20.41 6.83 -8.34
C ASN A 71 19.02 6.27 -8.08
N PHE A 72 18.46 6.72 -6.96
CA PHE A 72 17.06 6.57 -6.60
C PHE A 72 16.15 7.12 -7.71
N PHE A 73 15.06 6.41 -8.00
CA PHE A 73 14.07 6.80 -9.00
C PHE A 73 12.68 6.83 -8.37
N ASP A 74 12.00 7.97 -8.50
CA ASP A 74 10.61 8.15 -8.09
C ASP A 74 9.68 7.57 -9.17
N GLY A 75 8.88 6.57 -8.79
CA GLY A 75 7.89 5.93 -9.66
C GLY A 75 6.46 6.46 -9.49
N GLY A 76 6.26 7.43 -8.61
CA GLY A 76 5.01 8.16 -8.39
C GLY A 76 3.94 7.38 -7.63
N ALA A 77 2.75 7.99 -7.57
CA ALA A 77 1.57 7.36 -6.95
C ALA A 77 0.95 6.30 -7.87
N ARG A 78 0.60 5.16 -7.28
CA ARG A 78 -0.06 4.02 -7.95
C ARG A 78 -1.21 3.50 -7.09
N MET A 79 -2.02 2.63 -7.69
CA MET A 79 -3.11 1.95 -7.02
C MET A 79 -3.15 0.49 -7.45
N LEU A 80 -3.36 -0.40 -6.49
CA LEU A 80 -3.59 -1.83 -6.72
C LEU A 80 -4.75 -2.30 -5.83
N ALA A 81 -5.44 -3.36 -6.23
CA ALA A 81 -6.28 -4.09 -5.29
C ALA A 81 -5.42 -4.58 -4.11
N LEU A 82 -5.97 -4.60 -2.90
CA LEU A 82 -5.26 -5.00 -1.68
C LEU A 82 -4.57 -6.35 -1.85
N ARG A 83 -5.26 -7.33 -2.41
CA ARG A 83 -4.70 -8.65 -2.71
C ARG A 83 -3.48 -8.58 -3.63
N SER A 84 -3.56 -7.81 -4.71
CA SER A 84 -2.44 -7.64 -5.64
C SER A 84 -1.27 -6.89 -5.00
N PHE A 85 -1.56 -6.00 -4.05
CA PHE A 85 -0.53 -5.32 -3.27
C PHE A 85 0.17 -6.30 -2.32
N THR A 86 -0.58 -7.06 -1.52
CA THR A 86 -0.04 -8.02 -0.55
C THR A 86 0.68 -9.19 -1.20
N ASP A 87 0.25 -9.62 -2.40
CA ASP A 87 0.97 -10.61 -3.21
C ASP A 87 2.33 -10.07 -3.70
N ARG A 88 2.46 -8.76 -3.89
CA ARG A 88 3.66 -8.12 -4.44
C ARG A 88 4.65 -7.66 -3.37
N TYR A 89 4.15 -7.18 -2.24
CA TYR A 89 4.93 -6.53 -1.19
C TYR A 89 4.73 -7.27 0.13
N THR A 90 5.65 -8.16 0.44
CA THR A 90 5.55 -9.06 1.60
C THR A 90 6.47 -8.68 2.75
N GLU A 91 7.38 -7.73 2.54
CA GLU A 91 8.34 -7.29 3.54
C GLU A 91 7.96 -5.89 4.05
N LEU A 92 7.53 -5.78 5.31
CA LEU A 92 7.34 -4.50 5.99
C LEU A 92 8.71 -3.92 6.36
N VAL A 93 8.92 -2.64 6.06
CA VAL A 93 10.10 -1.88 6.46
C VAL A 93 9.74 -1.07 7.70
N VAL A 94 10.22 -1.52 8.86
CA VAL A 94 10.13 -0.75 10.10
C VAL A 94 11.32 0.20 10.14
N ASN A 95 11.05 1.50 10.08
CA ASN A 95 12.06 2.54 10.31
C ASN A 95 12.42 2.65 11.80
#